data_AF-A0A6G6CV05-F1
#
_entry.id   AF-A0A6G6CV05-F1
#
_cell.length_a   1.000
_cell.length_b   1.000
_cell.length_c   1.000
_cell.angle_alpha   90.00
_cell.angle_beta   90.00
_cell.angle_gamma   90.00
#
_symmetry.space_group_name_H-M   'P 1'
#
loop_
_entity.id
_entity.type
_entity.pdbx_description
1 polymer ?
#
loop_
_entity_poly.entity_id
_entity_poly.type
_entity_poly.pdbx_seq_one_letter_code
_entity_poly.pdbx_strand_id
1 'polypeptide(L)'
;MRIPVAYLKTFQGPATGLVVERERMDKFGRPFLGATVKPKLGLSGKNYGRVVYEGLKGGLDFLKDDENINSQPFMRWKERFLYSMEGVNRSIAATGEVKGHYMNVTAATMEDM
;
A
#
# COMPACT_ATOMS: atom_id res chain seq x y z
N MET A 1 3.90 17.65 24.18
CA MET A 1 4.91 16.94 25.01
C MET A 1 6.30 17.35 24.55
N ARG A 2 7.27 17.56 25.45
CA ARG A 2 8.70 17.72 25.09
C ARG A 2 9.41 16.42 25.41
N ILE A 3 9.99 15.77 24.41
CA ILE A 3 10.64 14.47 24.57
C ILE A 3 12.17 14.67 24.62
N PRO A 4 12.88 14.23 25.68
CA PRO A 4 14.33 14.38 25.79
C PRO A 4 15.09 13.60 24.70
N VAL A 5 16.24 14.13 24.27
CA VAL A 5 17.12 13.46 23.29
C VAL A 5 17.56 12.07 23.76
N ALA A 6 17.84 11.92 25.06
CA ALA A 6 18.20 10.63 25.65
C ALA A 6 17.08 9.58 25.48
N TYR A 7 15.82 10.00 25.58
CA TYR A 7 14.67 9.13 25.35
C TYR A 7 14.45 8.87 23.86
N LEU A 8 14.57 9.90 23.00
CA LEU A 8 14.41 9.72 21.56
C LEU A 8 15.40 8.69 20.99
N LYS A 9 16.64 8.65 21.50
CA LYS A 9 17.67 7.70 21.06
C LYS A 9 17.40 6.24 21.44
N THR A 10 16.39 5.95 22.27
CA THR A 10 15.99 4.56 22.56
C THR A 10 15.03 3.98 21.51
N PHE A 11 14.57 4.80 20.56
CA PHE A 11 13.67 4.38 19.49
C PHE A 11 14.39 4.34 18.15
N GLN A 12 13.98 3.41 17.30
CA GLN A 12 14.49 3.33 15.92
C GLN A 12 14.10 4.55 15.07
N GLY A 13 12.88 5.06 15.28
CA GLY A 13 12.27 6.02 14.36
C GLY A 13 11.68 5.34 13.11
N PRO A 14 11.35 6.11 12.06
CA PRO A 14 10.77 5.57 10.83
C PRO A 14 11.69 4.55 10.16
N ALA A 15 11.15 3.39 9.78
CA ALA A 15 11.95 2.32 9.16
C ALA A 15 12.57 2.70 7.81
N THR A 16 11.99 3.68 7.09
CA THR A 16 12.51 4.18 5.80
C THR A 16 12.67 5.69 5.83
N GLY A 17 11.60 6.42 6.18
CA GLY A 17 11.60 7.89 6.17
C GLY A 17 11.52 8.49 4.77
N LEU A 18 11.30 9.80 4.71
CA LEU A 18 10.96 10.51 3.47
C LEU A 18 12.05 10.43 2.39
N VAL A 19 13.32 10.57 2.79
CA VAL A 19 14.46 10.62 1.85
C VAL A 19 14.55 9.30 1.09
N VAL A 20 14.64 8.19 1.82
CA VAL A 20 14.81 6.86 1.24
C VAL A 20 13.54 6.38 0.54
N GLU A 21 12.35 6.79 0.99
CA GLU A 21 11.10 6.48 0.29
C GLU A 21 11.08 7.11 -1.11
N ARG A 22 11.52 8.36 -1.25
CA ARG A 22 11.63 9.03 -2.55
C ARG A 22 12.70 8.43 -3.44
N GLU A 23 13.83 8.03 -2.88
CA GLU A 23 14.89 7.33 -3.61
C GLU A 23 14.41 5.99 -4.15
N ARG A 24 13.70 5.19 -3.35
CA ARG A 24 13.14 3.90 -3.78
C ARG A 24 12.05 4.04 -4.83
N MET A 25 11.28 5.12 -4.78
CA MET A 25 10.19 5.39 -5.72
C MET A 25 10.64 6.15 -6.98
N ASP A 26 11.87 6.66 -7.00
CA ASP A 26 12.42 7.56 -8.02
C ASP A 26 11.49 8.73 -8.38
N LYS A 27 10.95 9.39 -7.34
CA LYS A 27 9.91 10.42 -7.49
C LYS A 27 10.18 11.64 -6.62
N PHE A 28 10.54 12.74 -7.28
CA PHE A 28 10.99 13.98 -6.65
C PHE A 28 10.20 15.19 -7.15
N GLY A 29 10.26 16.31 -6.41
CA GLY A 29 9.69 17.58 -6.83
C GLY A 29 8.15 17.67 -6.81
N ARG A 30 7.44 16.58 -6.49
CA ARG A 30 5.98 16.56 -6.33
C ARG A 30 5.50 15.72 -5.14
N PRO A 31 4.27 15.95 -4.64
CA PRO A 31 3.60 15.02 -3.74
C PRO A 31 3.35 13.66 -4.40
N PHE A 32 3.27 12.60 -3.59
CA PHE A 32 2.73 11.33 -4.05
C PHE A 32 1.21 11.40 -4.14
N LEU A 33 0.65 10.77 -5.17
CA LEU A 33 -0.79 10.63 -5.36
C LEU A 33 -1.21 9.21 -4.98
N GLY A 34 -2.24 9.10 -4.16
CA GLY A 34 -2.78 7.82 -3.72
C GLY A 34 -4.29 7.81 -3.63
N ALA A 35 -4.88 6.61 -3.72
CA ALA A 35 -6.32 6.41 -3.54
C ALA A 35 -6.64 5.14 -2.75
N THR A 36 -7.69 5.21 -1.93
CA THR A 36 -8.27 4.02 -1.28
C THR A 36 -9.23 3.34 -2.25
N VAL A 37 -9.09 2.02 -2.44
CA VAL A 37 -10.02 1.25 -3.28
C VAL A 37 -11.45 1.33 -2.71
N LYS A 38 -12.44 1.48 -3.59
CA LYS A 38 -13.86 1.55 -3.25
C LYS A 38 -14.69 0.55 -4.09
N PRO A 39 -15.86 0.08 -3.60
CA PRO A 39 -16.45 0.35 -2.28
C PRO A 39 -15.61 -0.21 -1.14
N LYS A 40 -15.89 0.26 0.09
CA LYS A 40 -15.11 -0.06 1.29
C LYS A 40 -14.98 -1.58 1.52
N LEU A 41 -16.09 -2.31 1.38
CA LEU A 41 -16.18 -3.77 1.54
C LEU A 41 -16.96 -4.37 0.37
N GLY A 42 -16.80 -5.68 0.15
CA GLY A 42 -17.64 -6.47 -0.77
C GLY A 42 -17.05 -6.71 -2.16
N LEU A 43 -15.90 -6.14 -2.50
CA LEU A 43 -15.17 -6.53 -3.70
C LEU A 43 -14.49 -7.89 -3.50
N SER A 44 -14.52 -8.73 -4.55
CA SER A 44 -13.70 -9.94 -4.63
C SER A 44 -12.24 -9.61 -4.95
N GLY A 45 -11.30 -10.52 -4.66
CA GLY A 45 -9.86 -10.31 -4.90
C GLY A 45 -9.53 -9.93 -6.34
N LYS A 46 -10.17 -10.59 -7.32
CA LYS A 46 -9.97 -10.30 -8.75
C LYS A 46 -10.42 -8.88 -9.12
N ASN A 47 -11.61 -8.47 -8.66
CA ASN A 47 -12.11 -7.12 -8.92
C ASN A 47 -11.28 -6.07 -8.19
N TYR A 48 -10.76 -6.40 -7.01
CA TYR A 48 -9.82 -5.57 -6.26
C TYR A 48 -8.56 -5.28 -7.07
N GLY A 49 -7.88 -6.33 -7.57
CA GLY A 49 -6.69 -6.19 -8.41
C GLY A 49 -6.94 -5.40 -9.69
N ARG A 50 -8.15 -5.50 -10.27
CA ARG A 50 -8.54 -4.67 -11.43
C ARG A 50 -8.57 -3.18 -11.08
N VAL A 51 -9.17 -2.80 -9.94
CA VAL A 51 -9.20 -1.39 -9.50
C VAL A 51 -7.78 -0.88 -9.22
N VAL A 52 -6.93 -1.70 -8.60
CA VAL A 52 -5.51 -1.39 -8.37
C VAL A 52 -4.79 -1.12 -9.70
N TYR A 53 -4.94 -2.01 -10.68
CA TYR A 53 -4.32 -1.85 -11.99
C TYR A 53 -4.78 -0.56 -12.70
N GLU A 54 -6.08 -0.32 -12.79
CA GLU A 54 -6.61 0.86 -13.51
C GLU A 54 -6.17 2.17 -12.85
N GLY A 55 -6.20 2.23 -11.51
CA GLY A 55 -5.77 3.43 -10.78
C GLY A 55 -4.28 3.74 -10.94
N LEU A 56 -3.41 2.73 -10.82
CA LEU A 56 -1.97 2.90 -10.97
C LEU A 56 -1.57 3.21 -12.41
N LYS A 57 -2.16 2.51 -13.39
CA LYS A 57 -1.96 2.81 -14.80
C LYS A 57 -2.46 4.21 -15.16
N GLY A 58 -3.53 4.68 -14.53
CA GLY A 58 -4.08 6.02 -14.70
C GLY A 58 -3.23 7.16 -14.13
N GLY A 59 -2.11 6.86 -13.45
CA GLY A 59 -1.14 7.86 -13.00
C GLY A 59 -1.02 8.00 -11.49
N LEU A 60 -1.76 7.23 -10.68
CA LEU A 60 -1.51 7.19 -9.24
C LEU A 60 -0.15 6.53 -8.94
N ASP A 61 0.48 6.94 -7.85
CA ASP A 61 1.71 6.31 -7.36
C ASP A 61 1.37 5.07 -6.53
N PHE A 62 0.30 5.18 -5.74
CA PHE A 62 -0.16 4.15 -4.83
C PHE A 62 -1.67 3.96 -4.88
N LEU A 63 -2.12 2.73 -4.67
CA LEU A 63 -3.42 2.50 -4.08
C LEU A 63 -3.27 1.93 -2.67
N LYS A 64 -4.37 1.83 -1.93
CA LYS A 64 -4.37 1.22 -0.61
C LYS A 64 -5.61 0.43 -0.33
N ASP A 65 -5.43 -0.56 0.52
CA ASP A 65 -6.53 -1.20 1.23
C ASP A 65 -7.28 -0.16 2.07
N ASP A 66 -8.59 -0.33 2.17
CA ASP A 66 -9.39 0.39 3.15
C ASP A 66 -9.11 -0.20 4.56
N GLU A 67 -9.19 0.60 5.62
CA GLU A 67 -8.66 0.19 6.93
C GLU A 67 -9.37 -1.03 7.55
N ASN A 68 -10.60 -1.30 7.12
CA ASN A 68 -11.38 -2.47 7.54
C ASN A 68 -11.37 -3.63 6.52
N ILE A 69 -10.52 -3.57 5.49
CA ILE A 69 -10.22 -4.71 4.62
C ILE A 69 -9.08 -5.50 5.26
N ASN A 70 -9.40 -6.71 5.75
CA ASN A 70 -8.47 -7.61 6.41
C ASN A 70 -8.52 -8.97 5.71
N SER A 71 -9.32 -9.91 6.20
CA SER A 71 -9.57 -11.22 5.57
C SER A 71 -11.00 -11.67 5.83
N GLN A 72 -11.94 -11.15 5.05
CA GLN A 72 -13.37 -11.40 5.20
C GLN A 72 -13.85 -12.57 4.31
N PRO A 73 -15.05 -13.13 4.56
CA PRO A 73 -15.60 -14.21 3.73
C PRO A 73 -15.72 -13.85 2.24
N PHE A 74 -15.97 -12.58 1.89
CA PHE A 74 -16.09 -12.14 0.50
C PHE A 74 -14.75 -12.00 -0.23
N MET A 75 -13.62 -11.94 0.51
CA MET A 75 -12.28 -11.80 -0.05
C MET A 75 -11.23 -12.15 1.02
N ARG A 76 -10.59 -13.31 0.86
CA ARG A 76 -9.46 -13.70 1.72
C ARG A 76 -8.22 -12.89 1.34
N TRP A 77 -7.39 -12.58 2.34
CA TRP A 77 -6.22 -11.71 2.14
C TRP A 77 -5.26 -12.24 1.08
N LYS A 78 -5.01 -13.56 1.03
CA LYS A 78 -4.10 -14.18 0.04
C LYS A 78 -4.52 -13.89 -1.39
N GLU A 79 -5.82 -13.99 -1.69
CA GLU A 79 -6.36 -13.70 -3.02
C GLU A 79 -6.18 -12.22 -3.36
N ARG A 80 -6.56 -11.33 -2.43
CA ARG A 80 -6.34 -9.89 -2.60
C ARG A 80 -4.88 -9.59 -2.89
N PHE A 81 -3.97 -10.27 -2.20
CA PHE A 81 -2.55 -10.00 -2.31
C PHE A 81 -1.99 -10.35 -3.67
N LEU A 82 -2.32 -11.55 -4.16
CA LEU A 82 -1.85 -12.02 -5.46
C LEU A 82 -2.40 -11.13 -6.60
N TYR A 83 -3.70 -10.84 -6.60
CA TYR A 83 -4.30 -10.02 -7.66
C TYR A 83 -3.87 -8.55 -7.61
N SER A 84 -3.64 -7.98 -6.42
CA SER A 84 -3.15 -6.60 -6.29
C SER A 84 -1.72 -6.48 -6.77
N MET A 85 -0.85 -7.45 -6.43
CA MET A 85 0.53 -7.46 -6.92
C MET A 85 0.62 -7.71 -8.42
N GLU A 86 -0.27 -8.53 -9.00
CA GLU A 86 -0.41 -8.62 -10.46
C GLU A 86 -0.74 -7.25 -11.06
N GLY A 87 -1.72 -6.54 -10.49
CA GLY A 87 -2.11 -5.19 -10.93
C GLY A 87 -0.97 -4.18 -10.83
N VAL A 88 -0.22 -4.19 -9.73
CA VAL A 88 0.99 -3.36 -9.54
C VAL A 88 2.01 -3.65 -10.63
N ASN A 89 2.44 -4.90 -10.80
CA ASN A 89 3.48 -5.25 -11.78
C ASN A 89 3.06 -4.94 -13.22
N ARG A 90 1.79 -5.16 -13.57
CA ARG A 90 1.25 -4.79 -14.89
C ARG A 90 1.25 -3.29 -15.10
N SER A 91 0.96 -2.50 -14.07
CA SER A 91 1.00 -1.03 -14.16
C SER A 91 2.44 -0.50 -14.27
N ILE A 92 3.41 -1.13 -13.59
CA ILE A 92 4.84 -0.81 -13.72
C ILE A 92 5.28 -1.05 -15.16
N ALA A 93 4.98 -2.23 -15.72
CA ALA A 93 5.33 -2.56 -17.10
C ALA A 93 4.66 -1.62 -18.13
N ALA A 94 3.44 -1.14 -17.86
CA ALA A 94 2.70 -0.26 -18.76
C ALA A 94 3.13 1.21 -18.68
N THR A 95 3.74 1.65 -17.58
CA THR A 95 4.06 3.08 -17.34
C THR A 95 5.54 3.37 -17.26
N GLY A 96 6.39 2.37 -16.99
CA GLY A 96 7.81 2.56 -16.73
C GLY A 96 8.10 3.18 -15.36
N GLU A 97 7.10 3.39 -14.50
CA GLU A 97 7.26 3.95 -13.17
C GLU A 97 7.21 2.89 -12.07
N VAL A 98 7.90 3.13 -10.95
CA VAL A 98 7.67 2.36 -9.72
C VAL A 98 6.27 2.70 -9.17
N LYS A 99 5.49 1.67 -8.88
CA LYS A 99 4.12 1.74 -8.35
C LYS A 99 3.99 0.84 -7.12
N GLY A 100 3.00 1.10 -6.28
CA GLY A 100 2.75 0.27 -5.11
C GLY A 100 1.28 0.18 -4.70
N HIS A 101 1.00 -0.76 -3.80
CA HIS A 101 -0.27 -0.86 -3.12
C HIS A 101 -0.03 -1.09 -1.62
N TYR A 102 -0.65 -0.30 -0.75
CA TYR A 102 -0.57 -0.53 0.69
C TYR A 102 -1.48 -1.70 1.09
N MET A 103 -0.85 -2.86 1.20
CA MET A 103 -1.45 -4.13 1.60
C MET A 103 -1.73 -4.09 3.10
N ASN A 104 -3.00 -4.18 3.51
CA ASN A 104 -3.34 -4.19 4.93
C ASN A 104 -3.02 -5.56 5.53
N VAL A 105 -2.05 -5.58 6.44
CA VAL A 105 -1.62 -6.76 7.21
C VAL A 105 -2.27 -6.83 8.60
N THR A 106 -3.15 -5.89 8.94
CA THR A 106 -3.83 -5.88 10.24
C THR A 106 -4.57 -7.22 10.46
N ALA A 107 -4.28 -7.87 11.58
CA ALA A 107 -4.84 -9.15 11.98
C ALA A 107 -5.23 -9.15 13.46
N ALA A 108 -5.87 -10.24 13.92
CA ALA A 108 -6.32 -10.37 15.31
C ALA A 108 -5.17 -10.71 16.28
N THR A 109 -4.11 -11.36 15.78
CA THR A 109 -2.96 -11.83 16.56
C THR A 109 -1.66 -11.35 15.90
N MET A 110 -0.56 -11.37 16.66
CA MET A 110 0.76 -11.03 16.13
C MET A 110 1.29 -12.10 15.19
N GLU A 111 0.91 -13.35 15.40
CA GLU A 111 1.31 -14.50 14.58
C GLU A 111 0.62 -14.50 13.21
N ASP A 112 -0.57 -13.88 13.11
CA ASP A 112 -1.32 -13.75 11.85
C ASP A 112 -0.92 -12.51 11.03
N MET A 113 -0.17 -11.56 11.60
CA MET A 113 0.29 -10.32 10.94
C MET A 113 1.58 -10.56 10.15
#